data_AF-A0A9J8AKE1-F1
#
_entry.id   AF-A0A9J8AKE1-F1
#
_cell.length_a   1.000
_cell.length_b   1.000
_cell.length_c   1.000
_cell.angle_alpha   90.00
_cell.angle_beta   90.00
_cell.angle_gamma   90.00
#
_symmetry.space_group_name_H-M   'P 1'
#
loop_
_entity.id
_entity.type
_entity.pdbx_description
1 polymer ?
#
loop_
_entity_poly.entity_id
_entity_poly.type
_entity_poly.pdbx_seq_one_letter_code
_entity_poly.pdbx_strand_id
1 'polypeptide(L)'
;MEAEFREIDELGNWNAVYQEIRQQSSDLPCKIAKLPGNRSRNRYRDVSPFDHSRIRLQIGSNDYINASLISVDEAQRNYILTQGPLPNTCGHFWEMVWEQRCRGVVMLNRVIEKGSIKCAQYWPQREEREGVFEDTNFRLTLISEDVKSYYTVRQLELENLSTQETREILQFHYTTWPDFGVPESPASFLNFLFKVRESGCLSPEHGPVVVHCSAGIGRSGTFCLVDTCLLLMSQRKDPTSVRIQEVLLEMRRYRMGLIQTADQLRFSYLAVIEGAKYIMGDTSVQESWKELSNEEDLPPEFTPPPRPRPRIDPPNGKGDLVNSDTTHFFSEIIKNSAEICANSAPQTFTDGQELRKRAVAACEVRATELSSEPDEPIVAREAPPKPARSPPKTPTEEATPVAVNGAWSPLLTSVFMCTVLAVGAYACYHTYFH
;
A
#
# COMPACT_ATOMS: atom_id res chain seq x y z
N MET A 1 14.08 -19.57 8.19
CA MET A 1 14.13 -18.52 7.15
C MET A 1 15.47 -18.41 6.43
N GLU A 2 16.64 -18.39 7.10
CA GLU A 2 17.93 -18.28 6.37
C GLU A 2 18.26 -19.51 5.52
N ALA A 3 17.92 -20.70 6.02
CA ALA A 3 18.06 -21.94 5.26
C ALA A 3 17.12 -21.93 4.04
N GLU A 4 15.85 -21.60 4.26
CA GLU A 4 14.84 -21.42 3.19
C GLU A 4 15.28 -20.37 2.15
N PHE A 5 15.81 -19.23 2.59
CA PHE A 5 16.35 -18.19 1.69
C PHE A 5 17.46 -18.75 0.81
N ARG A 6 18.47 -19.40 1.43
CA ARG A 6 19.61 -19.99 0.69
C ARG A 6 19.14 -21.04 -0.32
N GLU A 7 18.24 -21.91 0.08
CA GLU A 7 17.66 -22.92 -0.80
C GLU A 7 16.96 -22.30 -2.01
N ILE A 8 16.10 -21.30 -1.81
CA ILE A 8 15.39 -20.63 -2.91
C ILE A 8 16.39 -19.87 -3.81
N ASP A 9 17.41 -19.23 -3.22
CA ASP A 9 18.40 -18.43 -3.95
C ASP A 9 19.35 -19.28 -4.79
N GLU A 10 19.87 -20.37 -4.23
CA GLU A 10 20.74 -21.33 -4.93
C GLU A 10 20.00 -22.02 -6.09
N LEU A 11 18.70 -22.28 -5.93
CA LEU A 11 17.84 -22.86 -6.97
C LEU A 11 17.31 -21.81 -7.97
N GLY A 12 17.51 -20.51 -7.71
CA GLY A 12 16.97 -19.44 -8.55
C GLY A 12 15.43 -19.41 -8.61
N ASN A 13 14.76 -19.92 -7.58
CA ASN A 13 13.34 -20.29 -7.65
C ASN A 13 12.36 -19.22 -7.13
N TRP A 14 12.84 -17.98 -6.91
CA TRP A 14 12.02 -16.88 -6.37
C TRP A 14 10.74 -16.60 -7.16
N ASN A 15 10.78 -16.76 -8.48
CA ASN A 15 9.59 -16.58 -9.33
C ASN A 15 8.50 -17.59 -9.01
N ALA A 16 8.84 -18.87 -8.83
CA ALA A 16 7.85 -19.90 -8.53
C ALA A 16 7.22 -19.69 -7.15
N VAL A 17 8.04 -19.41 -6.14
CA VAL A 17 7.58 -19.09 -4.77
C VAL A 17 6.64 -17.89 -4.79
N TYR A 18 7.01 -16.82 -5.51
CA TYR A 18 6.16 -15.65 -5.65
C TYR A 18 4.82 -15.96 -6.35
N GLN A 19 4.83 -16.77 -7.41
CA GLN A 19 3.59 -17.18 -8.08
C GLN A 19 2.71 -18.06 -7.19
N GLU A 20 3.29 -18.94 -6.38
CA GLU A 20 2.56 -19.75 -5.41
C GLU A 20 1.82 -18.88 -4.39
N ILE A 21 2.49 -17.88 -3.82
CA ILE A 21 1.84 -16.91 -2.91
C ILE A 21 0.70 -16.18 -3.62
N ARG A 22 0.87 -15.80 -4.91
CA ARG A 22 -0.22 -15.19 -5.69
C ARG A 22 -1.41 -16.12 -5.88
N GLN A 23 -1.18 -17.41 -6.11
CA GLN A 23 -2.24 -18.41 -6.26
C GLN A 23 -2.97 -18.69 -4.94
N GLN A 24 -2.25 -18.67 -3.82
CA GLN A 24 -2.82 -18.87 -2.48
C GLN A 24 -3.50 -17.61 -1.90
N SER A 25 -3.28 -16.44 -2.51
CA SER A 25 -3.83 -15.18 -2.00
C SER A 25 -5.36 -15.15 -2.12
N SER A 26 -6.02 -14.65 -1.06
CA SER A 26 -7.47 -14.48 -1.04
C SER A 26 -7.94 -13.50 -2.12
N ASP A 27 -8.96 -13.89 -2.88
CA ASP A 27 -9.72 -12.99 -3.75
C ASP A 27 -11.03 -12.62 -3.04
N LEU A 28 -11.12 -11.38 -2.56
CA LEU A 28 -12.25 -10.88 -1.76
C LEU A 28 -12.97 -9.74 -2.49
N PRO A 29 -14.25 -9.48 -2.17
CA PRO A 29 -15.04 -8.48 -2.89
C PRO A 29 -14.48 -7.05 -2.80
N CYS A 30 -14.50 -6.33 -3.93
CA CYS A 30 -14.18 -4.90 -4.05
C CYS A 30 -15.36 -4.10 -4.65
N LYS A 31 -16.59 -4.43 -4.29
CA LYS A 31 -17.80 -3.91 -4.94
C LYS A 31 -17.87 -2.38 -4.87
N ILE A 32 -17.55 -1.79 -3.71
CA ILE A 32 -17.62 -0.34 -3.51
C ILE A 32 -16.61 0.38 -4.40
N ALA A 33 -15.39 -0.15 -4.51
CA ALA A 33 -14.34 0.42 -5.34
C ALA A 33 -14.68 0.42 -6.83
N LYS A 34 -15.51 -0.54 -7.30
CA LYS A 34 -15.91 -0.68 -8.70
C LYS A 34 -17.17 0.11 -9.07
N LEU A 35 -17.82 0.80 -8.13
CA LEU A 35 -18.97 1.65 -8.43
C LEU A 35 -18.58 2.76 -9.42
N PRO A 36 -19.44 3.12 -10.40
CA PRO A 36 -19.13 4.15 -11.39
C PRO A 36 -18.68 5.49 -10.78
N GLY A 37 -19.34 5.92 -9.69
CA GLY A 37 -19.00 7.16 -8.97
C GLY A 37 -17.61 7.17 -8.31
N ASN A 38 -16.98 6.01 -8.12
CA ASN A 38 -15.67 5.87 -7.50
C ASN A 38 -14.54 5.70 -8.51
N ARG A 39 -14.85 5.62 -9.82
CA ARG A 39 -13.83 5.41 -10.87
C ARG A 39 -12.74 6.49 -10.85
N SER A 40 -13.12 7.76 -10.65
CA SER A 40 -12.20 8.90 -10.58
C SER A 40 -11.40 8.98 -9.27
N ARG A 41 -11.72 8.15 -8.26
CA ARG A 41 -11.00 8.06 -6.99
C ARG A 41 -9.96 6.92 -6.99
N ASN A 42 -9.86 6.16 -8.08
CA ASN A 42 -8.92 5.05 -8.24
C ASN A 42 -7.83 5.41 -9.24
N ARG A 43 -6.56 5.36 -8.81
CA ARG A 43 -5.41 5.60 -9.67
C ARG A 43 -5.22 4.48 -10.70
N TYR A 44 -5.43 3.24 -10.28
CA TYR A 44 -5.27 2.05 -11.10
C TYR A 44 -6.56 1.22 -11.09
N ARG A 45 -6.98 0.72 -12.25
CA ARG A 45 -8.25 -0.03 -12.41
C ARG A 45 -8.19 -1.39 -11.72
N ASP A 46 -7.01 -1.97 -11.68
CA ASP A 46 -6.68 -3.31 -11.19
C ASP A 46 -6.24 -3.34 -9.72
N VAL A 47 -6.14 -2.19 -9.05
CA VAL A 47 -5.80 -2.10 -7.63
C VAL A 47 -6.95 -1.44 -6.86
N SER A 48 -7.59 -2.20 -5.97
CA SER A 48 -8.75 -1.74 -5.22
C SER A 48 -8.71 -2.27 -3.77
N PRO A 49 -9.22 -1.53 -2.79
CA PRO A 49 -9.37 -2.05 -1.44
C PRO A 49 -10.49 -3.10 -1.41
N PHE A 50 -10.36 -4.11 -0.55
CA PHE A 50 -11.47 -5.02 -0.26
C PHE A 50 -12.54 -4.31 0.57
N ASP A 51 -13.80 -4.69 0.38
CA ASP A 51 -14.94 -4.01 1.01
C ASP A 51 -14.91 -4.10 2.54
N HIS A 52 -14.39 -5.20 3.10
CA HIS A 52 -14.37 -5.45 4.55
C HIS A 52 -13.26 -4.69 5.30
N SER A 53 -12.18 -4.32 4.60
CA SER A 53 -11.00 -3.68 5.19
C SER A 53 -10.80 -2.24 4.72
N ARG A 54 -11.64 -1.74 3.79
CA ARG A 54 -11.51 -0.37 3.29
C ARG A 54 -11.68 0.65 4.41
N ILE A 55 -10.95 1.75 4.32
CA ILE A 55 -11.23 2.93 5.15
C ILE A 55 -12.49 3.63 4.61
N ARG A 56 -13.28 4.20 5.53
CA ARG A 56 -14.53 4.90 5.25
C ARG A 56 -14.41 6.33 5.77
N LEU A 57 -14.51 7.29 4.87
CA LEU A 57 -14.53 8.71 5.17
C LEU A 57 -15.86 9.11 5.83
N GLN A 58 -15.85 10.11 6.71
CA GLN A 58 -17.06 10.56 7.42
C GLN A 58 -17.58 11.92 6.91
N ILE A 59 -16.77 12.68 6.17
CA ILE A 59 -17.16 13.96 5.58
C ILE A 59 -17.70 13.73 4.16
N GLY A 60 -18.78 14.45 3.84
CA GLY A 60 -19.40 14.40 2.51
C GLY A 60 -20.34 13.21 2.30
N SER A 61 -20.83 13.06 1.06
CA SER A 61 -21.83 12.05 0.70
C SER A 61 -21.24 10.71 0.22
N ASN A 62 -19.94 10.68 -0.09
CA ASN A 62 -19.27 9.49 -0.62
C ASN A 62 -18.09 9.10 0.28
N ASP A 63 -18.29 8.01 1.04
CA ASP A 63 -17.34 7.49 2.04
C ASP A 63 -16.10 6.78 1.46
N TYR A 64 -15.92 6.79 0.14
CA TYR A 64 -14.89 6.00 -0.54
C TYR A 64 -13.54 6.70 -0.65
N ILE A 65 -12.50 6.01 -0.19
CA ILE A 65 -11.09 6.25 -0.49
C ILE A 65 -10.41 4.90 -0.81
N ASN A 66 -9.44 4.88 -1.73
CA ASN A 66 -8.67 3.66 -2.03
C ASN A 66 -7.59 3.43 -0.96
N ALA A 67 -8.03 3.01 0.22
CA ALA A 67 -7.18 2.69 1.36
C ALA A 67 -7.71 1.47 2.09
N SER A 68 -6.82 0.67 2.67
CA SER A 68 -7.15 -0.54 3.43
C SER A 68 -6.49 -0.49 4.81
N LEU A 69 -7.26 -0.77 5.85
CA LEU A 69 -6.73 -1.08 7.18
C LEU A 69 -6.18 -2.51 7.16
N ILE A 70 -4.89 -2.67 7.42
CA ILE A 70 -4.24 -3.96 7.61
C ILE A 70 -4.00 -4.12 9.11
N SER A 71 -4.63 -5.14 9.68
CA SER A 71 -4.49 -5.49 11.09
C SER A 71 -3.75 -6.81 11.21
N VAL A 72 -2.62 -6.79 11.92
CA VAL A 72 -1.88 -8.00 12.28
C VAL A 72 -2.03 -8.19 13.79
N ASP A 73 -3.08 -8.92 14.16
CA ASP A 73 -3.54 -9.04 15.55
C ASP A 73 -2.45 -9.57 16.49
N GLU A 74 -1.74 -10.62 16.07
CA GLU A 74 -0.65 -11.19 16.86
C GLU A 74 0.48 -10.17 17.09
N ALA A 75 0.82 -9.39 16.06
CA ALA A 75 1.84 -8.36 16.14
C ALA A 75 1.35 -7.11 16.92
N GLN A 76 0.04 -7.01 17.19
CA GLN A 76 -0.63 -5.81 17.72
C GLN A 76 -0.27 -4.55 16.94
N ARG A 77 -0.22 -4.68 15.60
CA ARG A 77 0.18 -3.59 14.70
C ARG A 77 -0.86 -3.40 13.60
N ASN A 78 -1.23 -2.14 13.40
CA ASN A 78 -2.14 -1.72 12.36
C ASN A 78 -1.45 -0.76 11.39
N TYR A 79 -1.78 -0.87 10.11
CA TYR A 79 -1.33 0.03 9.06
C TYR A 79 -2.50 0.45 8.18
N ILE A 80 -2.46 1.65 7.62
CA ILE A 80 -3.33 2.03 6.51
C ILE A 80 -2.50 2.04 5.24
N LEU A 81 -2.74 1.08 4.33
CA LEU A 81 -2.11 1.09 3.01
C LEU A 81 -3.04 1.74 2.00
N THR A 82 -2.54 2.78 1.32
CA THR A 82 -3.32 3.58 0.36
C THR A 82 -2.55 3.86 -0.92
N GLN A 83 -3.25 4.22 -1.99
CA GLN A 83 -2.62 4.68 -3.23
C GLN A 83 -1.97 6.07 -3.02
N GLY A 84 -1.01 6.43 -3.88
CA GLY A 84 -0.53 7.80 -3.97
C GLY A 84 -1.69 8.72 -4.39
N PRO A 85 -2.04 9.76 -3.60
CA PRO A 85 -3.20 10.60 -3.86
C PRO A 85 -3.29 11.10 -5.30
N LEU A 86 -4.50 11.16 -5.84
CA LEU A 86 -4.81 11.84 -7.08
C LEU A 86 -5.08 13.33 -6.79
N PRO A 87 -5.00 14.23 -7.79
CA PRO A 87 -5.31 15.65 -7.59
C PRO A 87 -6.67 15.88 -6.88
N ASN A 88 -7.69 15.12 -7.26
CA ASN A 88 -9.05 15.19 -6.69
C ASN A 88 -9.24 14.32 -5.43
N THR A 89 -8.18 13.77 -4.85
CA THR A 89 -8.25 12.98 -3.62
C THR A 89 -7.21 13.38 -2.57
N CYS A 90 -6.56 14.52 -2.72
CA CYS A 90 -5.64 15.04 -1.70
C CYS A 90 -6.40 15.42 -0.41
N GLY A 91 -7.55 16.10 -0.52
CA GLY A 91 -8.41 16.42 0.63
C GLY A 91 -8.87 15.16 1.37
N HIS A 92 -9.47 14.21 0.63
CA HIS A 92 -9.85 12.89 1.14
C HIS A 92 -8.71 12.16 1.87
N PHE A 93 -7.46 12.29 1.40
CA PHE A 93 -6.30 11.68 2.05
C PHE A 93 -6.03 12.29 3.43
N TRP A 94 -6.09 13.62 3.55
CA TRP A 94 -5.86 14.31 4.82
C TRP A 94 -7.04 14.19 5.78
N GLU A 95 -8.26 14.12 5.25
CA GLU A 95 -9.45 13.72 6.02
C GLU A 95 -9.24 12.35 6.65
N MET A 96 -8.80 11.35 5.87
CA MET A 96 -8.49 10.02 6.38
C MET A 96 -7.42 10.07 7.49
N VAL A 97 -6.31 10.79 7.29
CA VAL A 97 -5.24 10.96 8.28
C VAL A 97 -5.80 11.55 9.58
N TRP A 98 -6.67 12.55 9.49
CA TRP A 98 -7.31 13.19 10.63
C TRP A 98 -8.27 12.26 11.37
N GLU A 99 -9.22 11.66 10.66
CA GLU A 99 -10.26 10.80 11.26
C GLU A 99 -9.69 9.56 11.92
N GLN A 100 -8.67 8.96 11.29
CA GLN A 100 -8.00 7.77 11.80
C GLN A 100 -6.95 8.10 12.87
N ARG A 101 -6.76 9.38 13.23
CA ARG A 101 -5.81 9.85 14.26
C ARG A 101 -4.37 9.40 13.99
N CYS A 102 -3.98 9.37 12.73
CA CYS A 102 -2.64 8.97 12.32
C CYS A 102 -1.62 10.01 12.78
N ARG A 103 -0.46 9.57 13.29
CA ARG A 103 0.68 10.44 13.61
C ARG A 103 1.71 10.53 12.48
N GLY A 104 1.80 9.49 11.65
CA GLY A 104 2.81 9.37 10.61
C GLY A 104 2.27 8.99 9.23
N VAL A 105 2.94 9.50 8.20
CA VAL A 105 2.76 9.13 6.79
C VAL A 105 4.10 8.66 6.22
N VAL A 106 4.17 7.43 5.73
CA VAL A 106 5.33 6.85 5.06
C VAL A 106 5.09 6.84 3.54
N MET A 107 5.83 7.66 2.81
CA MET A 107 5.80 7.79 1.35
C MET A 107 7.02 7.09 0.74
N LEU A 108 6.79 6.08 -0.09
CA LEU A 108 7.84 5.23 -0.65
C LEU A 108 8.05 5.43 -2.16
N ASN A 109 7.59 6.55 -2.71
CA ASN A 109 7.75 6.88 -4.13
C ASN A 109 8.07 8.36 -4.34
N ARG A 110 8.58 8.70 -5.52
CA ARG A 110 8.65 10.10 -5.96
C ARG A 110 7.36 10.50 -6.67
N VAL A 111 7.06 11.80 -6.70
CA VAL A 111 5.90 12.36 -7.42
C VAL A 111 5.95 11.99 -8.90
N ILE A 112 7.14 12.04 -9.49
CA ILE A 112 7.41 11.62 -10.87
C ILE A 112 8.44 10.50 -10.87
N GLU A 113 8.15 9.40 -11.57
CA GLU A 113 9.08 8.31 -11.79
C GLU A 113 9.04 7.89 -13.26
N LYS A 114 10.22 7.73 -13.87
CA LYS A 114 10.35 7.38 -15.31
C LYS A 114 9.49 8.29 -16.21
N GLY A 115 9.47 9.59 -15.90
CA GLY A 115 8.71 10.61 -16.64
C GLY A 115 7.19 10.61 -16.44
N SER A 116 6.65 9.76 -15.56
CA SER A 116 5.21 9.65 -15.31
C SER A 116 4.83 10.11 -13.91
N ILE A 117 3.70 10.81 -13.76
CA ILE A 117 3.16 11.24 -12.45
C ILE A 117 2.61 10.01 -11.70
N LYS A 118 3.25 9.66 -10.60
CA LYS A 118 2.92 8.49 -9.76
C LYS A 118 2.12 8.84 -8.51
N CYS A 119 2.15 10.10 -8.10
CA CYS A 119 1.46 10.64 -6.94
C CYS A 119 1.22 12.14 -7.19
N ALA A 120 0.14 12.73 -6.67
CA ALA A 120 0.00 14.18 -6.64
C ALA A 120 0.99 14.79 -5.65
N GLN A 121 1.33 16.06 -5.83
CA GLN A 121 1.95 16.87 -4.79
C GLN A 121 0.87 17.16 -3.74
N TYR A 122 0.80 16.34 -2.69
CA TYR A 122 -0.28 16.40 -1.70
C TYR A 122 0.13 17.10 -0.39
N TRP A 123 1.35 17.62 -0.33
CA TRP A 123 1.90 18.41 0.77
C TRP A 123 2.55 19.70 0.24
N PRO A 124 2.59 20.80 1.02
CA PRO A 124 3.25 22.03 0.61
C PRO A 124 4.77 21.84 0.52
N GLN A 125 5.39 22.47 -0.48
CA GLN A 125 6.85 22.57 -0.58
C GLN A 125 7.34 23.81 0.19
N ARG A 126 8.66 24.02 0.22
CA ARG A 126 9.28 25.12 0.99
C ARG A 126 8.79 26.49 0.54
N GLU A 127 8.46 26.61 -0.73
CA GLU A 127 8.04 27.83 -1.40
C GLU A 127 6.59 28.21 -1.04
N GLU A 128 5.65 27.25 -1.05
CA GLU A 128 4.25 27.54 -0.73
C GLU A 128 3.99 27.63 0.79
N ARG A 129 4.75 26.89 1.60
CA ARG A 129 4.63 26.73 3.06
C ARG A 129 3.32 26.15 3.58
N GLU A 130 2.19 26.42 2.95
CA GLU A 130 0.88 25.90 3.33
C GLU A 130 0.02 25.50 2.13
N GLY A 131 -0.98 24.66 2.38
CA GLY A 131 -2.00 24.24 1.43
C GLY A 131 -3.35 24.06 2.08
N VAL A 132 -4.40 24.51 1.41
CA VAL A 132 -5.78 24.36 1.88
C VAL A 132 -6.53 23.40 0.96
N PHE A 133 -7.22 22.43 1.57
CA PHE A 133 -8.09 21.48 0.88
C PHE A 133 -9.55 21.86 1.17
N GLU A 134 -10.10 22.72 0.30
CA GLU A 134 -11.44 23.31 0.49
C GLU A 134 -12.57 22.27 0.51
N ASP A 135 -12.41 21.18 -0.24
CA ASP A 135 -13.38 20.07 -0.33
C ASP A 135 -13.61 19.38 1.03
N THR A 136 -12.60 19.39 1.90
CA THR A 136 -12.59 18.68 3.19
C THR A 136 -12.33 19.60 4.38
N ASN A 137 -12.12 20.91 4.15
CA ASN A 137 -11.84 21.93 5.16
C ASN A 137 -10.61 21.63 6.03
N PHE A 138 -9.53 21.17 5.40
CA PHE A 138 -8.23 20.99 6.06
C PHE A 138 -7.21 21.99 5.54
N ARG A 139 -6.35 22.48 6.44
CA ARG A 139 -5.13 23.22 6.09
C ARG A 139 -3.93 22.41 6.53
N LEU A 140 -2.90 22.39 5.71
CA LEU A 140 -1.65 21.70 5.96
C LEU A 140 -0.49 22.67 5.83
N THR A 141 0.34 22.77 6.85
CA THR A 141 1.48 23.69 6.91
C THR A 141 2.77 22.91 7.07
N LEU A 142 3.80 23.25 6.29
CA LEU A 142 5.15 22.73 6.48
C LEU A 142 5.85 23.48 7.60
N ILE A 143 6.21 22.75 8.66
CA ILE A 143 6.90 23.31 9.84
C ILE A 143 8.42 23.19 9.69
N SER A 144 8.89 21.99 9.35
CA SER A 144 10.31 21.72 9.16
C SER A 144 10.55 20.58 8.19
N GLU A 145 11.73 20.54 7.59
CA GLU A 145 12.17 19.50 6.66
C GLU A 145 13.64 19.17 6.91
N ASP A 146 13.92 17.89 7.19
CA ASP A 146 15.27 17.31 7.30
C ASP A 146 15.52 16.42 6.08
N VAL A 147 16.41 16.87 5.19
CA VAL A 147 16.71 16.20 3.92
C VAL A 147 18.00 15.40 4.08
N LYS A 148 17.90 14.09 3.87
CA LYS A 148 19.00 13.13 3.84
C LYS A 148 19.23 12.62 2.42
N SER A 149 20.29 11.85 2.22
CA SER A 149 20.68 11.39 0.88
C SER A 149 19.59 10.55 0.19
N TYR A 150 18.91 9.65 0.91
CA TYR A 150 17.89 8.74 0.36
C TYR A 150 16.50 8.87 0.97
N TYR A 151 16.32 9.76 1.94
CA TYR A 151 15.02 10.04 2.52
C TYR A 151 14.89 11.49 2.98
N THR A 152 13.67 11.90 3.29
CA THR A 152 13.38 13.21 3.87
C THR A 152 12.34 13.04 4.97
N VAL A 153 12.52 13.71 6.10
CA VAL A 153 11.53 13.77 7.18
C VAL A 153 10.96 15.17 7.24
N ARG A 154 9.63 15.27 7.16
CA ARG A 154 8.91 16.55 7.29
C ARG A 154 8.06 16.54 8.53
N GLN A 155 8.07 17.66 9.25
CA GLN A 155 7.08 17.95 10.27
C GLN A 155 6.01 18.84 9.64
N LEU A 156 4.77 18.35 9.66
CA LEU A 156 3.61 19.03 9.10
C LEU A 156 2.63 19.33 10.22
N GLU A 157 1.95 20.47 10.14
CA GLU A 157 0.80 20.77 10.97
C GLU A 157 -0.46 20.61 10.12
N LEU A 158 -1.33 19.69 10.52
CA LEU A 158 -2.65 19.48 9.94
C LEU A 158 -3.70 20.14 10.82
N GLU A 159 -4.45 21.06 10.26
CA GLU A 159 -5.49 21.82 10.94
C GLU A 159 -6.85 21.50 10.34
N ASN A 160 -7.82 21.21 11.22
CA ASN A 160 -9.22 21.13 10.86
C ASN A 160 -9.84 22.53 10.92
N LEU A 161 -10.12 23.15 9.78
CA LEU A 161 -10.63 24.53 9.72
C LEU A 161 -12.03 24.67 10.33
N SER A 162 -12.78 23.57 10.43
CA SER A 162 -14.12 23.58 11.03
C SER A 162 -14.07 23.63 12.55
N THR A 163 -13.04 23.04 13.17
CA THR A 163 -12.90 22.97 14.64
C THR A 163 -11.77 23.82 15.20
N GLN A 164 -10.85 24.29 14.33
CA GLN A 164 -9.61 24.99 14.68
C GLN A 164 -8.63 24.13 15.50
N GLU A 165 -8.85 22.81 15.58
CA GLU A 165 -7.89 21.89 16.19
C GLU A 165 -6.73 21.63 15.23
N THR A 166 -5.51 21.58 15.78
CA THR A 166 -4.29 21.25 15.03
C THR A 166 -3.66 19.95 15.53
N ARG A 167 -2.97 19.26 14.63
CA ARG A 167 -2.18 18.06 14.94
C ARG A 167 -0.88 18.07 14.16
N GLU A 168 0.20 17.74 14.83
CA GLU A 168 1.46 17.48 14.14
C GLU A 168 1.43 16.08 13.50
N ILE A 169 1.84 16.03 12.23
CA ILE A 169 2.02 14.82 11.41
C ILE A 169 3.46 14.75 10.93
N LEU A 170 4.09 13.59 11.10
CA LEU A 170 5.42 13.32 10.55
C LEU A 170 5.29 12.62 9.19
N GLN A 171 5.90 13.19 8.14
CA GLN A 171 6.00 12.55 6.83
C GLN A 171 7.41 12.01 6.62
N PHE A 172 7.54 10.71 6.40
CA PHE A 172 8.77 10.02 6.07
C PHE A 172 8.77 9.68 4.58
N HIS A 173 9.63 10.32 3.81
CA HIS A 173 9.66 10.20 2.36
C HIS A 173 10.94 9.51 1.89
N TYR A 174 10.85 8.22 1.54
CA TYR A 174 11.96 7.49 0.93
C TYR A 174 12.06 7.85 -0.57
N THR A 175 13.16 8.47 -0.99
CA THR A 175 13.27 9.16 -2.29
C THR A 175 13.99 8.35 -3.37
N THR A 176 14.81 7.36 -2.99
CA THR A 176 15.66 6.60 -3.94
C THR A 176 15.13 5.21 -4.28
N TRP A 177 13.95 4.80 -3.79
CA TRP A 177 13.39 3.48 -4.11
C TRP A 177 12.83 3.45 -5.55
N PRO A 178 13.43 2.68 -6.47
CA PRO A 178 12.94 2.60 -7.86
C PRO A 178 11.59 1.86 -7.98
N ASP A 179 10.74 2.32 -8.91
CA ASP A 179 9.46 1.65 -9.19
C ASP A 179 9.69 0.24 -9.75
N PHE A 180 8.97 -0.75 -9.18
CA PHE A 180 9.14 -2.20 -9.38
C PHE A 180 10.52 -2.79 -9.00
N GLY A 181 11.45 -1.98 -8.52
CA GLY A 181 12.72 -2.46 -8.01
C GLY A 181 12.71 -2.62 -6.50
N VAL A 182 13.91 -2.71 -5.95
CA VAL A 182 14.20 -2.84 -4.51
C VAL A 182 15.17 -1.73 -4.10
N PRO A 183 15.26 -1.39 -2.80
CA PRO A 183 16.31 -0.54 -2.29
C PRO A 183 17.70 -1.10 -2.61
N GLU A 184 18.69 -0.24 -2.74
CA GLU A 184 20.06 -0.63 -3.11
C GLU A 184 20.69 -1.59 -2.08
N SER A 185 20.36 -1.41 -0.79
CA SER A 185 20.81 -2.30 0.27
C SER A 185 19.73 -2.47 1.35
N PRO A 186 19.71 -3.61 2.06
CA PRO A 186 18.90 -3.76 3.27
C PRO A 186 19.24 -2.74 4.36
N ALA A 187 20.49 -2.27 4.43
CA ALA A 187 20.94 -1.32 5.44
C ALA A 187 20.21 0.03 5.35
N SER A 188 20.11 0.64 4.16
CA SER A 188 19.40 1.92 3.99
C SER A 188 17.90 1.79 4.25
N PHE A 189 17.29 0.67 3.84
CA PHE A 189 15.90 0.38 4.15
C PHE A 189 15.66 0.20 5.65
N LEU A 190 16.51 -0.57 6.34
CA LEU A 190 16.38 -0.82 7.78
C LEU A 190 16.62 0.46 8.56
N ASN A 191 17.67 1.24 8.25
CA ASN A 191 17.89 2.53 8.91
C ASN A 191 16.66 3.43 8.80
N PHE A 192 16.07 3.56 7.61
CA PHE A 192 14.81 4.30 7.44
C PHE A 192 13.64 3.73 8.25
N LEU A 193 13.44 2.40 8.24
CA LEU A 193 12.39 1.75 9.03
C LEU A 193 12.56 2.05 10.54
N PHE A 194 13.79 1.98 11.05
CA PHE A 194 14.09 2.27 12.44
C PHE A 194 13.88 3.75 12.77
N LYS A 195 14.18 4.69 11.87
CA LYS A 195 13.77 6.10 12.03
C LYS A 195 12.26 6.27 12.19
N VAL A 196 11.46 5.54 11.41
CA VAL A 196 9.98 5.55 11.57
C VAL A 196 9.58 4.96 12.93
N ARG A 197 10.20 3.86 13.38
CA ARG A 197 9.94 3.26 14.70
C ARG A 197 10.28 4.20 15.86
N GLU A 198 11.47 4.79 15.83
CA GLU A 198 11.98 5.70 16.87
C GLU A 198 11.13 6.96 17.02
N SER A 199 10.48 7.41 15.94
CA SER A 199 9.58 8.57 15.98
C SER A 199 8.31 8.37 16.82
N GLY A 200 8.00 7.13 17.21
CA GLY A 200 6.76 6.79 17.90
C GLY A 200 5.52 6.73 17.00
N CYS A 201 5.62 7.02 15.70
CA CYS A 201 4.47 6.99 14.78
C CYS A 201 3.82 5.61 14.61
N LEU A 202 4.55 4.54 14.94
CA LEU A 202 4.03 3.18 14.94
C LEU A 202 3.39 2.80 16.28
N SER A 203 3.51 3.59 17.33
CA SER A 203 3.01 3.30 18.69
C SER A 203 1.50 3.01 18.70
N PRO A 204 1.03 2.06 19.53
CA PRO A 204 -0.40 1.80 19.71
C PRO A 204 -1.17 2.97 20.36
N GLU A 205 -0.47 3.98 20.89
CA GLU A 205 -1.10 5.21 21.44
C GLU A 205 -1.70 6.11 20.35
N HIS A 206 -1.29 5.91 19.09
CA HIS A 206 -1.78 6.67 17.95
C HIS A 206 -2.63 5.79 17.02
N GLY A 207 -3.31 6.44 16.09
CA GLY A 207 -3.93 5.75 14.97
C GLY A 207 -2.90 5.03 14.07
N PRO A 208 -3.34 4.11 13.21
CA PRO A 208 -2.46 3.38 12.31
C PRO A 208 -1.62 4.31 11.44
N VAL A 209 -0.34 4.01 11.24
CA VAL A 209 0.49 4.77 10.29
C VAL A 209 -0.07 4.62 8.87
N VAL A 210 -0.06 5.71 8.09
CA VAL A 210 -0.41 5.64 6.67
C VAL A 210 0.84 5.30 5.87
N VAL A 211 0.81 4.25 5.06
CA VAL A 211 1.91 3.84 4.19
C VAL A 211 1.43 3.83 2.75
N HIS A 212 2.14 4.53 1.87
CA HIS A 212 1.81 4.52 0.45
C HIS A 212 3.04 4.52 -0.46
N CYS A 213 2.80 4.13 -1.70
CA CYS A 213 3.69 4.37 -2.82
C CYS A 213 2.81 4.93 -3.95
N SER A 214 2.95 4.47 -5.20
CA SER A 214 1.99 4.84 -6.25
C SER A 214 0.68 4.06 -6.13
N ALA A 215 0.72 2.73 -6.09
CA ALA A 215 -0.47 1.88 -5.98
C ALA A 215 -0.80 1.47 -4.53
N GLY A 216 0.16 1.62 -3.61
CA GLY A 216 0.00 1.22 -2.21
C GLY A 216 0.03 -0.28 -1.96
N ILE A 217 0.76 -1.05 -2.79
CA ILE A 217 0.81 -2.53 -2.67
C ILE A 217 2.22 -3.12 -2.77
N GLY A 218 3.06 -2.69 -3.72
CA GLY A 218 4.43 -3.24 -3.89
C GLY A 218 5.36 -2.82 -2.75
N ARG A 219 5.93 -1.62 -2.87
CA ARG A 219 6.85 -1.02 -1.87
C ARG A 219 6.24 -0.94 -0.47
N SER A 220 4.96 -0.54 -0.39
CA SER A 220 4.21 -0.49 0.87
C SER A 220 4.05 -1.87 1.50
N GLY A 221 3.79 -2.91 0.70
CA GLY A 221 3.73 -4.29 1.18
C GLY A 221 5.08 -4.77 1.72
N THR A 222 6.17 -4.47 1.01
CA THR A 222 7.54 -4.76 1.49
C THR A 222 7.82 -4.08 2.83
N PHE A 223 7.50 -2.78 2.97
CA PHE A 223 7.72 -2.03 4.20
C PHE A 223 6.99 -2.66 5.40
N CYS A 224 5.68 -2.85 5.27
CA CYS A 224 4.86 -3.38 6.36
C CYS A 224 5.16 -4.85 6.68
N LEU A 225 5.50 -5.67 5.67
CA LEU A 225 5.87 -7.07 5.89
C LEU A 225 7.16 -7.18 6.73
N VAL A 226 8.19 -6.41 6.37
CA VAL A 226 9.46 -6.44 7.10
C VAL A 226 9.27 -5.96 8.54
N ASP A 227 8.56 -4.83 8.73
CA ASP A 227 8.23 -4.31 10.06
C ASP A 227 7.48 -5.34 10.92
N THR A 228 6.43 -5.97 10.35
CA THR A 228 5.62 -6.97 11.04
C THR A 228 6.45 -8.19 11.44
N CYS A 229 7.25 -8.74 10.51
CA CYS A 229 8.08 -9.90 10.78
C CYS A 229 9.08 -9.63 11.92
N LEU A 230 9.78 -8.48 11.88
CA LEU A 230 10.73 -8.11 12.95
C LEU A 230 10.03 -7.91 14.30
N LEU A 231 8.80 -7.40 14.30
CA LEU A 231 8.01 -7.23 15.53
C LEU A 231 7.58 -8.58 16.13
N LEU A 232 7.08 -9.50 15.30
CA LEU A 232 6.73 -10.86 15.72
C LEU A 232 7.94 -11.61 16.28
N MET A 233 9.11 -11.46 15.66
CA MET A 233 10.36 -12.05 16.17
C MET A 233 10.70 -11.53 17.58
N SER A 234 10.57 -10.21 17.77
CA SER A 234 10.83 -9.57 19.06
C SER A 234 9.87 -10.06 20.15
N GLN A 235 8.57 -10.19 19.82
CA GLN A 235 7.54 -10.65 20.75
C GLN A 235 7.70 -12.12 21.13
N ARG A 236 7.95 -12.98 20.13
CA ARG A 236 8.09 -14.44 20.33
C ARG A 236 9.44 -14.82 20.92
N LYS A 237 10.44 -13.93 20.88
CA LYS A 237 11.84 -14.18 21.29
C LYS A 237 12.48 -15.39 20.59
N ASP A 238 11.95 -15.76 19.43
CA ASP A 238 12.45 -16.85 18.58
C ASP A 238 12.31 -16.45 17.10
N PRO A 239 13.41 -16.09 16.43
CA PRO A 239 13.43 -15.75 15.02
C PRO A 239 12.99 -16.90 14.10
N THR A 240 13.16 -18.15 14.53
CA THR A 240 12.83 -19.32 13.70
C THR A 240 11.33 -19.57 13.58
N SER A 241 10.55 -19.00 14.49
CA SER A 241 9.09 -19.13 14.52
C SER A 241 8.35 -18.32 13.44
N VAL A 242 8.99 -17.30 12.86
CA VAL A 242 8.35 -16.37 11.92
C VAL A 242 8.51 -16.87 10.48
N ARG A 243 7.39 -17.21 9.84
CA ARG A 243 7.32 -17.62 8.43
C ARG A 243 6.84 -16.45 7.56
N ILE A 244 7.76 -15.83 6.82
CA ILE A 244 7.52 -14.61 6.04
C ILE A 244 6.36 -14.78 5.05
N GLN A 245 6.30 -15.92 4.34
CA GLN A 245 5.26 -16.16 3.35
C GLN A 245 3.86 -16.17 3.96
N GLU A 246 3.71 -16.73 5.17
CA GLU A 246 2.42 -16.78 5.87
C GLU A 246 1.99 -15.42 6.36
N VAL A 247 2.92 -14.64 6.92
CA VAL A 247 2.63 -13.25 7.30
C VAL A 247 2.18 -12.45 6.09
N LEU A 248 2.83 -12.63 4.93
CA LEU A 248 2.41 -11.97 3.70
C LEU A 248 1.02 -12.41 3.23
N LEU A 249 0.72 -13.71 3.27
CA LEU A 249 -0.60 -14.24 2.92
C LEU A 249 -1.69 -13.68 3.84
N GLU A 250 -1.42 -13.57 5.14
CA GLU A 250 -2.32 -12.98 6.12
C GLU A 250 -2.56 -11.50 5.82
N MET A 251 -1.50 -10.72 5.59
CA MET A 251 -1.64 -9.30 5.21
C MET A 251 -2.40 -9.12 3.89
N ARG A 252 -2.23 -10.05 2.93
CA ARG A 252 -2.97 -10.04 1.65
C ARG A 252 -4.45 -10.33 1.80
N ARG A 253 -4.94 -10.77 2.96
CA ARG A 253 -6.38 -10.83 3.26
C ARG A 253 -6.99 -9.45 3.43
N TYR A 254 -6.19 -8.42 3.75
CA TYR A 254 -6.67 -7.06 3.95
C TYR A 254 -6.51 -6.17 2.72
N ARG A 255 -5.48 -6.39 1.92
CA ARG A 255 -5.27 -5.64 0.67
C ARG A 255 -4.64 -6.54 -0.39
N MET A 256 -5.21 -6.53 -1.58
CA MET A 256 -4.71 -7.33 -2.71
C MET A 256 -3.26 -6.99 -3.07
N GLY A 257 -2.54 -7.97 -3.60
CA GLY A 257 -1.32 -7.74 -4.37
C GLY A 257 -0.13 -7.15 -3.61
N LEU A 258 -0.12 -7.20 -2.27
CA LEU A 258 1.04 -6.76 -1.49
C LEU A 258 2.30 -7.49 -1.95
N ILE A 259 3.39 -6.76 -2.21
CA ILE A 259 4.59 -7.25 -2.91
C ILE A 259 4.28 -7.64 -4.36
N GLN A 260 4.87 -6.91 -5.31
CA GLN A 260 4.53 -6.95 -6.74
C GLN A 260 5.53 -7.74 -7.60
N THR A 261 6.72 -8.06 -7.08
CA THR A 261 7.74 -8.80 -7.81
C THR A 261 8.42 -9.85 -6.92
N ALA A 262 8.99 -10.88 -7.55
CA ALA A 262 9.81 -11.88 -6.87
C ALA A 262 11.03 -11.23 -6.17
N ASP A 263 11.62 -10.21 -6.80
CA ASP A 263 12.74 -9.45 -6.21
C ASP A 263 12.34 -8.70 -4.94
N GLN A 264 11.13 -8.13 -4.89
CA GLN A 264 10.61 -7.50 -3.67
C GLN A 264 10.40 -8.53 -2.54
N LEU A 265 9.95 -9.75 -2.88
CA LEU A 265 9.85 -10.83 -1.91
C LEU A 265 11.23 -11.26 -1.40
N ARG A 266 12.17 -11.49 -2.32
CA ARG A 266 13.56 -11.80 -1.99
C ARG A 266 14.19 -10.73 -1.10
N PHE A 267 13.97 -9.46 -1.42
CA PHE A 267 14.45 -8.33 -0.62
C PHE A 267 13.81 -8.31 0.77
N SER A 268 12.51 -8.60 0.89
CA SER A 268 11.88 -8.74 2.21
C SER A 268 12.57 -9.80 3.08
N TYR A 269 12.96 -10.94 2.51
CA TYR A 269 13.76 -11.93 3.25
C TYR A 269 15.11 -11.37 3.69
N LEU A 270 15.85 -10.74 2.78
CA LEU A 270 17.15 -10.14 3.10
C LEU A 270 17.03 -9.10 4.24
N ALA A 271 16.04 -8.22 4.17
CA ALA A 271 15.82 -7.18 5.17
C ALA A 271 15.39 -7.76 6.52
N VAL A 272 14.55 -8.81 6.55
CA VAL A 272 14.17 -9.46 7.81
C VAL A 272 15.34 -10.22 8.42
N ILE A 273 16.14 -10.95 7.61
CA ILE A 273 17.33 -11.67 8.08
C ILE A 273 18.35 -10.70 8.67
N GLU A 274 18.64 -9.61 7.95
CA GLU A 274 19.56 -8.58 8.43
C GLU A 274 19.02 -7.89 9.69
N GLY A 275 17.75 -7.48 9.68
CA GLY A 275 17.10 -6.85 10.83
C GLY A 275 16.98 -7.75 12.06
N ALA A 276 16.92 -9.07 11.88
CA ALA A 276 16.85 -10.03 12.98
C ALA A 276 18.11 -9.97 13.86
N LYS A 277 19.29 -9.62 13.31
CA LYS A 277 20.52 -9.44 14.08
C LYS A 277 20.34 -8.40 15.21
N TYR A 278 19.71 -7.27 14.89
CA TYR A 278 19.37 -6.24 15.87
C TYR A 278 18.39 -6.76 16.93
N ILE A 279 17.31 -7.45 16.49
CA ILE A 279 16.29 -7.98 17.40
C ILE A 279 16.88 -9.03 18.36
N MET A 280 17.89 -9.78 17.93
CA MET A 280 18.60 -10.77 18.75
C MET A 280 19.63 -10.15 19.73
N GLY A 281 19.75 -8.82 19.78
CA GLY A 281 20.55 -8.11 20.77
C GLY A 281 21.88 -7.54 20.27
N ASP A 282 22.20 -7.70 18.98
CA ASP A 282 23.35 -6.99 18.40
C ASP A 282 22.95 -5.55 18.05
N THR A 283 23.00 -4.65 19.03
CA THR A 283 22.66 -3.24 18.82
C THR A 283 23.68 -2.50 17.95
N SER A 284 24.89 -3.06 17.75
CA SER A 284 25.95 -2.41 16.97
C SER A 284 25.62 -2.33 15.47
N VAL A 285 24.76 -3.22 14.97
CA VAL A 285 24.33 -3.20 13.56
C VAL A 285 23.55 -1.95 13.19
N GLN A 286 22.91 -1.29 14.16
CA GLN A 286 22.15 -0.07 13.88
C GLN A 286 23.08 1.09 13.46
N GLU A 287 24.19 1.28 14.18
CA GLU A 287 25.23 2.25 13.80
C GLU A 287 25.86 1.84 12.46
N SER A 288 26.11 0.54 12.26
CA SER A 288 26.63 0.05 10.99
C SER A 288 25.68 0.34 9.82
N TRP A 289 24.37 0.18 9.97
CA TRP A 289 23.42 0.51 8.91
C TRP A 289 23.38 2.00 8.62
N LYS A 290 23.48 2.84 9.65
CA LYS A 290 23.56 4.28 9.48
C LYS A 290 24.78 4.66 8.63
N GLU A 291 25.95 4.13 8.98
CA GLU A 291 27.20 4.32 8.22
C GLU A 291 27.08 3.79 6.78
N LEU A 292 26.64 2.54 6.60
CA LEU A 292 26.52 1.89 5.29
C LEU A 292 25.43 2.49 4.40
N SER A 293 24.46 3.20 4.99
CA SER A 293 23.40 3.86 4.25
C SER A 293 23.84 5.17 3.62
N ASN A 294 24.98 5.73 4.05
CA ASN A 294 25.48 7.03 3.62
C ASN A 294 24.41 8.13 3.75
N GLU A 295 23.64 8.17 4.84
CA GLU A 295 22.49 9.09 4.97
C GLU A 295 22.88 10.58 4.94
N GLU A 296 24.12 10.90 5.31
CA GLU A 296 24.67 12.26 5.33
C GLU A 296 25.29 12.70 3.99
N ASP A 297 25.31 11.83 2.97
CA ASP A 297 25.74 12.21 1.63
C ASP A 297 24.77 13.21 0.99
N LEU A 298 25.22 13.87 -0.08
CA LEU A 298 24.34 14.75 -0.85
C LEU A 298 23.22 13.92 -1.50
N PRO A 299 21.95 14.40 -1.45
CA PRO A 299 20.86 13.73 -2.13
C PRO A 299 21.10 13.73 -3.65
N PRO A 300 20.68 12.67 -4.36
CA PRO A 300 20.87 12.59 -5.80
C PRO A 300 20.08 13.68 -6.52
N GLU A 301 20.71 14.31 -7.51
CA GLU A 301 20.02 15.26 -8.39
C GLU A 301 19.02 14.52 -9.28
N PHE A 302 17.73 14.68 -9.00
CA PHE A 302 16.68 14.26 -9.91
C PHE A 302 16.39 15.41 -10.87
N THR A 303 16.86 15.30 -12.11
CA THR A 303 16.51 16.27 -13.14
C THR A 303 14.98 16.29 -13.32
N PRO A 304 14.32 17.45 -13.14
CA PRO A 304 12.91 17.54 -13.45
C PRO A 304 12.70 17.23 -14.93
N PRO A 305 11.60 16.57 -15.32
CA PRO A 305 11.37 16.21 -16.72
C PRO A 305 11.40 17.47 -17.60
N PRO A 306 11.88 17.35 -18.86
CA PRO A 306 11.89 18.47 -19.79
C PRO A 306 10.48 19.02 -19.94
N ARG A 307 10.37 20.36 -19.90
CA ARG A 307 9.09 21.08 -19.99
C ARG A 307 8.30 20.57 -21.21
N PRO A 308 6.99 20.28 -21.07
CA PRO A 308 6.12 20.13 -22.23
C PRO A 308 6.28 21.38 -23.11
N ARG A 309 6.53 21.20 -24.40
CA ARG A 309 6.59 22.35 -25.33
C ARG A 309 5.24 23.07 -25.25
N PRO A 310 5.21 24.41 -25.14
CA PRO A 310 3.97 25.15 -25.25
C PRO A 310 3.26 24.72 -26.53
N ARG A 311 1.95 24.45 -26.44
CA ARG A 311 1.13 24.36 -27.64
C ARG A 311 1.25 25.71 -28.32
N ILE A 312 1.88 25.73 -29.49
CA ILE A 312 1.86 26.89 -30.38
C ILE A 312 0.45 26.88 -30.97
N ASP A 313 -0.46 27.62 -30.35
CA ASP A 313 -1.70 27.99 -31.03
C ASP A 313 -1.34 28.90 -32.21
N PRO A 314 -1.96 28.73 -33.39
CA PRO A 314 -1.70 29.60 -34.53
C PRO A 314 -2.04 31.06 -34.17
N PRO A 315 -1.28 32.03 -34.69
CA PRO A 315 -1.33 33.40 -34.19
C PRO A 315 -2.66 34.05 -34.55
N ASN A 316 -3.51 34.27 -33.56
CA ASN A 316 -4.58 35.25 -33.65
C ASN A 316 -4.32 36.33 -32.60
N GLY A 317 -4.03 37.53 -33.10
CA GLY A 317 -3.51 38.63 -32.29
C GLY A 317 -4.53 39.18 -31.31
N LYS A 318 -4.10 39.32 -30.05
CA LYS A 318 -3.97 40.59 -29.32
C LYS A 318 -3.27 40.26 -28.00
N GLY A 319 -2.31 41.12 -27.65
CA GLY A 319 -1.35 40.87 -26.59
C GLY A 319 -1.99 40.75 -25.21
N ASP A 320 -1.37 39.90 -24.39
CA ASP A 320 -0.89 40.28 -23.07
C ASP A 320 0.31 39.39 -22.71
N LEU A 321 1.40 40.00 -22.25
CA LEU A 321 2.59 39.33 -21.75
C LEU A 321 2.24 38.71 -20.38
N VAL A 322 1.89 37.43 -20.37
CA VAL A 322 1.77 36.65 -19.13
C VAL A 322 3.11 35.98 -18.86
N ASN A 323 3.76 36.44 -17.78
CA ASN A 323 4.89 35.76 -17.14
C ASN A 323 4.52 34.29 -16.87
N SER A 324 5.28 33.35 -17.43
CA SER A 324 5.14 31.93 -17.11
C SER A 324 5.97 31.60 -15.88
N ASP A 325 5.34 31.62 -14.70
CA ASP A 325 5.95 31.18 -13.44
C ASP A 325 5.53 29.73 -13.14
N THR A 326 6.51 28.86 -12.95
CA THR A 326 6.33 27.40 -12.70
C THR A 326 6.18 27.04 -11.21
N THR A 327 5.68 27.93 -10.38
CA THR A 327 5.52 27.77 -8.92
C THR A 327 4.09 27.41 -8.49
N HIS A 328 3.21 27.01 -9.43
CA HIS A 328 1.77 26.90 -9.14
C HIS A 328 1.19 25.48 -9.04
N PHE A 329 1.97 24.40 -9.15
CA PHE A 329 1.39 23.05 -9.30
C PHE A 329 0.57 22.61 -8.06
N PHE A 330 1.02 22.95 -6.85
CA PHE A 330 0.28 22.66 -5.63
C PHE A 330 -1.00 23.49 -5.52
N SER A 331 -0.92 24.80 -5.77
CA SER A 331 -2.08 25.69 -5.79
C SER A 331 -3.07 25.36 -6.92
N GLU A 332 -2.59 24.86 -8.06
CA GLU A 332 -3.41 24.51 -9.23
C GLU A 332 -4.14 23.17 -9.02
N ILE A 333 -3.53 22.21 -8.32
CA ILE A 333 -4.25 21.02 -7.83
C ILE A 333 -5.37 21.42 -6.85
N ILE A 334 -5.10 22.35 -5.94
CA ILE A 334 -6.08 22.90 -4.99
C ILE A 334 -7.23 23.62 -5.73
N LYS A 335 -6.95 24.38 -6.80
CA LYS A 335 -7.97 25.08 -7.59
C LYS A 335 -8.77 24.13 -8.50
N ASN A 336 -8.12 23.15 -9.12
CA ASN A 336 -8.77 22.23 -10.05
C ASN A 336 -9.71 21.23 -9.34
N SER A 337 -9.50 20.91 -8.06
CA SER A 337 -10.43 20.08 -7.30
C SER A 337 -11.79 20.79 -7.10
N ALA A 338 -11.79 22.11 -6.90
CA ALA A 338 -13.01 22.92 -6.80
C ALA A 338 -13.81 22.96 -8.12
N GLU A 339 -13.13 23.08 -9.26
CA GLU A 339 -13.81 23.16 -10.58
C GLU A 339 -14.39 21.81 -11.06
N ILE A 340 -13.76 20.69 -10.72
CA ILE A 340 -14.26 19.34 -11.09
C ILE A 340 -15.51 18.97 -10.28
N CYS A 341 -15.60 19.41 -9.01
CA CYS A 341 -16.79 19.23 -8.18
C CYS A 341 -17.99 20.08 -8.66
N ALA A 342 -17.75 21.27 -9.23
CA ALA A 342 -18.81 22.11 -9.77
C ALA A 342 -19.48 21.52 -11.03
N ASN A 343 -18.76 20.72 -11.82
CA ASN A 343 -19.23 20.22 -13.12
C ASN A 343 -19.92 18.84 -13.06
N SER A 344 -20.22 18.32 -11.87
CA SER A 344 -20.86 17.00 -11.67
C SER A 344 -22.13 17.04 -10.83
N ALA A 345 -22.84 18.16 -10.80
CA ALA A 345 -24.18 18.26 -10.19
C ALA A 345 -25.30 17.89 -11.19
N PRO A 346 -26.14 16.87 -10.93
CA PRO A 346 -27.45 16.77 -11.55
C PRO A 346 -28.42 17.74 -10.86
N GLN A 347 -29.38 18.22 -11.65
CA GLN A 347 -30.38 19.21 -11.28
C GLN A 347 -31.21 18.82 -10.03
N THR A 348 -31.33 19.79 -9.13
CA THR A 348 -32.37 20.05 -8.12
C THR A 348 -33.44 18.98 -7.89
N PHE A 349 -33.46 18.42 -6.68
CA PHE A 349 -34.70 18.08 -5.97
C PHE A 349 -34.60 18.62 -4.53
N THR A 350 -35.55 19.49 -4.20
CA THR A 350 -35.80 20.05 -2.88
C THR A 350 -36.46 19.00 -1.99
N ASP A 351 -35.82 18.57 -0.89
CA ASP A 351 -36.47 18.45 0.42
C ASP A 351 -35.50 18.08 1.56
N GLY A 352 -35.72 18.69 2.73
CA GLY A 352 -35.44 18.12 4.05
C GLY A 352 -34.00 18.11 4.61
N GLN A 353 -33.69 19.05 5.51
CA GLN A 353 -32.60 18.96 6.49
C GLN A 353 -32.80 17.78 7.45
N GLU A 354 -31.80 16.91 7.60
CA GLU A 354 -31.51 16.26 8.88
C GLU A 354 -29.99 16.02 9.05
N LEU A 355 -29.38 16.86 9.90
CA LEU A 355 -28.04 16.67 10.43
C LEU A 355 -28.07 15.55 11.49
N ARG A 356 -27.56 14.37 11.17
CA ARG A 356 -27.33 13.30 12.15
C ARG A 356 -26.12 13.64 13.02
N LYS A 357 -26.34 14.26 14.18
CA LYS A 357 -25.37 14.26 15.29
C LYS A 357 -25.49 12.94 16.03
N ARG A 358 -24.46 12.10 16.01
CA ARG A 358 -24.30 11.01 16.99
C ARG A 358 -23.23 11.43 18.00
N ALA A 359 -23.65 11.55 19.26
CA ALA A 359 -22.79 11.89 20.38
C ALA A 359 -21.78 10.76 20.65
N VAL A 360 -20.54 11.16 20.88
CA VAL A 360 -19.45 10.32 21.38
C VAL A 360 -19.67 10.13 22.88
N ALA A 361 -19.92 8.89 23.32
CA ALA A 361 -19.91 8.55 24.73
C ALA A 361 -18.47 8.30 25.18
N ALA A 362 -17.95 9.20 26.03
CA ALA A 362 -16.74 8.98 26.82
C ALA A 362 -17.05 7.95 27.91
N CYS A 363 -16.26 6.89 28.02
CA CYS A 363 -16.32 5.97 29.15
C CYS A 363 -15.24 6.38 30.15
N GLU A 364 -15.65 7.03 31.24
CA GLU A 364 -14.82 7.30 32.41
C GLU A 364 -14.53 5.98 33.14
N VAL A 365 -13.25 5.78 33.46
CA VAL A 365 -12.78 4.70 34.33
C VAL A 365 -13.01 5.14 35.77
N ARG A 366 -13.88 4.44 36.51
CA ARG A 366 -14.00 4.58 37.97
C ARG A 366 -13.67 3.25 38.63
N ALA A 367 -12.58 3.25 39.38
CA ALA A 367 -12.17 2.16 40.24
C ALA A 367 -13.14 2.00 41.42
N THR A 368 -13.48 0.76 41.79
CA THR A 368 -13.95 0.43 43.14
C THR A 368 -13.65 -1.04 43.47
N GLU A 369 -13.32 -1.26 44.74
CA GLU A 369 -12.58 -2.38 45.31
C GLU A 369 -13.40 -3.68 45.54
N LEU A 370 -12.63 -4.74 45.80
CA LEU A 370 -12.96 -6.13 46.15
C LEU A 370 -14.12 -6.32 47.16
N SER A 371 -14.93 -7.35 46.93
CA SER A 371 -15.35 -8.31 47.98
C SER A 371 -15.69 -9.68 47.37
N SER A 372 -15.57 -10.72 48.19
CA SER A 372 -15.19 -12.10 47.88
C SER A 372 -16.30 -13.14 47.99
N GLU A 373 -16.20 -14.19 47.13
CA GLU A 373 -16.64 -15.60 47.27
C GLU A 373 -18.14 -15.97 47.13
N PRO A 374 -18.52 -17.23 46.78
CA PRO A 374 -17.80 -18.29 46.05
C PRO A 374 -18.59 -18.94 44.88
N ASP A 375 -17.87 -19.78 44.12
CA ASP A 375 -18.28 -20.56 42.94
C ASP A 375 -19.40 -21.60 43.15
N GLU A 376 -20.25 -21.78 42.12
CA GLU A 376 -20.96 -23.03 41.84
C GLU A 376 -20.82 -23.45 40.36
N PRO A 377 -20.74 -24.76 40.05
CA PRO A 377 -20.11 -25.27 38.84
C PRO A 377 -21.06 -25.32 37.64
N ILE A 378 -20.64 -24.74 36.51
CA ILE A 378 -21.34 -24.91 35.23
C ILE A 378 -20.93 -26.24 34.59
N VAL A 379 -21.88 -27.17 34.58
CA VAL A 379 -21.83 -28.48 33.94
C VAL A 379 -21.52 -28.37 32.44
N ALA A 380 -20.51 -29.12 32.00
CA ALA A 380 -20.14 -29.28 30.60
C ALA A 380 -21.28 -29.91 29.80
N ARG A 381 -21.77 -29.22 28.76
CA ARG A 381 -22.65 -29.80 27.75
C ARG A 381 -21.80 -30.42 26.64
N GLU A 382 -21.90 -31.73 26.49
CA GLU A 382 -21.28 -32.52 25.42
C GLU A 382 -21.74 -32.04 24.03
N ALA A 383 -20.80 -31.97 23.10
CA ALA A 383 -21.06 -31.68 21.70
C ALA A 383 -21.63 -32.91 20.98
N PRO A 384 -22.58 -32.75 20.03
CA PRO A 384 -23.15 -33.87 19.29
C PRO A 384 -22.13 -34.53 18.34
N PRO A 385 -22.24 -35.84 18.07
CA PRO A 385 -21.22 -36.61 17.35
C PRO A 385 -21.19 -36.27 15.85
N LYS A 386 -19.97 -36.22 15.30
CA LYS A 386 -19.70 -36.06 13.85
C LYS A 386 -20.17 -37.30 13.07
N PRO A 387 -20.73 -37.15 11.86
CA PRO A 387 -21.08 -38.28 11.01
C PRO A 387 -19.83 -39.00 10.46
N ALA A 388 -19.96 -40.32 10.29
CA ALA A 388 -18.88 -41.25 9.94
C ALA A 388 -18.30 -41.02 8.54
N ARG A 389 -16.96 -41.10 8.44
CA ARG A 389 -16.19 -41.17 7.18
C ARG A 389 -16.43 -42.50 6.48
N SER A 390 -16.73 -42.45 5.18
CA SER A 390 -16.70 -43.62 4.29
C SER A 390 -15.25 -44.10 4.03
N PRO A 391 -14.98 -45.41 4.00
CA PRO A 391 -13.64 -45.96 3.78
C PRO A 391 -13.17 -45.89 2.30
N PRO A 392 -11.85 -45.98 2.05
CA PRO A 392 -11.24 -45.74 0.74
C PRO A 392 -11.46 -46.92 -0.22
N LYS A 393 -11.60 -46.62 -1.52
CA LYS A 393 -11.58 -47.62 -2.60
C LYS A 393 -10.26 -47.53 -3.37
N THR A 394 -9.52 -48.64 -3.40
CA THR A 394 -8.52 -49.00 -4.41
C THR A 394 -8.15 -50.48 -4.26
N PRO A 395 -7.62 -51.17 -5.27
CA PRO A 395 -7.87 -51.11 -6.72
C PRO A 395 -8.29 -52.49 -7.27
N THR A 396 -8.96 -52.53 -8.42
CA THR A 396 -9.12 -53.77 -9.19
C THR A 396 -8.14 -53.72 -10.35
N GLU A 397 -7.14 -54.60 -10.34
CA GLU A 397 -6.36 -54.95 -11.52
C GLU A 397 -7.28 -55.60 -12.54
N GLU A 398 -7.29 -55.08 -13.77
CA GLU A 398 -7.52 -55.93 -14.95
C GLU A 398 -6.95 -55.28 -16.22
N ALA A 399 -6.09 -56.06 -16.87
CA ALA A 399 -5.83 -56.16 -18.30
C ALA A 399 -5.44 -54.90 -19.11
N THR A 400 -4.18 -54.91 -19.55
CA THR A 400 -3.72 -54.27 -20.79
C THR A 400 -4.53 -54.74 -22.01
N PRO A 401 -4.87 -53.82 -22.93
CA PRO A 401 -4.98 -54.18 -24.33
C PRO A 401 -3.97 -53.43 -25.21
N VAL A 402 -3.53 -54.19 -26.19
CA VAL A 402 -2.60 -53.93 -27.27
C VAL A 402 -2.98 -52.71 -28.10
N ALA A 403 -1.94 -52.03 -28.61
CA ALA A 403 -2.00 -50.88 -29.50
C ALA A 403 -2.82 -51.12 -30.78
N VAL A 404 -3.69 -50.16 -31.11
CA VAL A 404 -4.23 -49.94 -32.46
C VAL A 404 -4.14 -48.45 -32.77
N ASN A 405 -3.70 -48.16 -33.99
CA ASN A 405 -3.33 -46.87 -34.55
C ASN A 405 -4.41 -45.77 -34.45
N GLY A 406 -3.96 -44.54 -34.18
CA GLY A 406 -4.20 -43.40 -35.08
C GLY A 406 -5.49 -42.60 -34.93
N ALA A 407 -5.67 -41.90 -33.80
CA ALA A 407 -6.46 -40.67 -33.76
C ALA A 407 -5.90 -39.73 -32.67
N TRP A 408 -5.46 -38.53 -33.07
CA TRP A 408 -5.02 -37.50 -32.12
C TRP A 408 -6.25 -36.98 -31.37
N SER A 409 -6.10 -36.66 -30.08
CA SER A 409 -7.22 -36.10 -29.32
C SER A 409 -7.64 -34.74 -29.92
N PRO A 410 -8.94 -34.38 -29.88
CA PRO A 410 -9.44 -33.13 -30.48
C PRO A 410 -8.70 -31.88 -29.98
N LEU A 411 -8.22 -31.93 -28.73
CA LEU A 411 -7.43 -30.87 -28.13
C LEU A 411 -6.04 -30.76 -28.76
N LEU A 412 -5.35 -31.89 -28.97
CA LEU A 412 -4.03 -31.91 -29.58
C LEU A 412 -4.07 -31.48 -31.06
N THR A 413 -5.09 -31.92 -31.80
CA THR A 413 -5.32 -31.46 -33.19
C THR A 413 -5.56 -29.96 -33.26
N SER A 414 -6.35 -29.41 -32.33
CA SER A 414 -6.61 -27.97 -32.24
C SER A 414 -5.34 -27.16 -31.92
N VAL A 415 -4.54 -27.63 -30.96
CA VAL A 415 -3.26 -26.98 -30.62
C VAL A 415 -2.32 -27.00 -31.82
N PHE A 416 -2.18 -28.15 -32.50
CA PHE A 416 -1.28 -28.28 -33.65
C PHE A 416 -1.71 -27.37 -34.81
N MET A 417 -3.01 -27.28 -35.11
CA MET A 417 -3.53 -26.38 -36.15
C MET A 417 -3.30 -24.91 -35.81
N CYS A 418 -3.49 -24.50 -34.55
CA CYS A 418 -3.18 -23.14 -34.10
C CYS A 418 -1.69 -22.81 -34.24
N THR A 419 -0.80 -23.76 -33.92
CA THR A 419 0.65 -23.57 -34.06
C THR A 419 1.06 -23.43 -35.52
N VAL A 420 0.52 -24.27 -36.42
CA VAL A 420 0.82 -24.19 -37.86
C VAL A 420 0.33 -22.85 -38.45
N LEU A 421 -0.86 -22.38 -38.06
CA LEU A 421 -1.38 -21.09 -38.50
C LEU A 421 -0.54 -19.91 -37.99
N ALA A 422 -0.09 -19.96 -36.74
CA ALA A 422 0.76 -18.91 -36.17
C ALA A 422 2.14 -18.84 -36.85
N VAL A 423 2.75 -20.00 -37.13
CA VAL A 423 4.03 -20.07 -37.83
C VAL A 423 3.89 -19.62 -39.29
N GLY A 424 2.80 -20.01 -39.96
CA GLY A 424 2.50 -19.56 -41.32
C GLY A 424 2.29 -18.04 -41.40
N ALA A 425 1.52 -17.46 -40.47
CA ALA A 425 1.30 -16.03 -40.40
C ALA A 425 2.61 -15.26 -40.11
N TYR A 426 3.46 -15.79 -39.24
CA TYR A 426 4.78 -15.23 -38.96
C TYR A 426 5.69 -15.26 -40.18
N ALA A 427 5.74 -16.39 -40.91
CA ALA A 427 6.52 -16.51 -42.13
C ALA A 427 6.04 -15.53 -43.22
N CYS A 428 4.72 -15.42 -43.43
CA CYS A 428 4.16 -14.46 -44.39
C CYS A 428 4.46 -13.01 -44.02
N TYR A 429 4.34 -12.65 -42.73
CA TYR A 429 4.71 -11.32 -42.24
C TYR A 429 6.19 -11.02 -42.53
N HIS A 430 7.07 -11.99 -42.25
CA HIS A 430 8.50 -11.82 -42.42
C HIS A 430 8.93 -11.73 -43.89
N THR A 431 8.19 -12.33 -44.82
CA THR A 431 8.46 -12.22 -46.28
C THR A 431 7.90 -10.95 -46.92
N TYR A 432 6.92 -10.29 -46.30
CA TYR A 432 6.28 -9.10 -46.86
C TYR A 432 6.82 -7.78 -46.29
N PHE A 433 7.40 -7.82 -45.09
CA PHE A 433 7.84 -6.61 -44.37
C PHE A 433 9.33 -6.57 -44.05
N HIS A 434 10.09 -7.61 -44.43
CA HIS A 434 11.55 -7.70 -44.41
C HIS A 434 12.02 -8.36 -45.71
#